data_AF-A0A851IZG0-F1
#
_entry.id   AF-A0A851IZG0-F1
#
_cell.length_a   1.000
_cell.length_b   1.000
_cell.length_c   1.000
_cell.angle_alpha   90.00
_cell.angle_beta   90.00
_cell.angle_gamma   90.00
#
_symmetry.space_group_name_H-M   'P 1'
#
loop_
_entity.id
_entity.type
_entity.pdbx_description
1 polymer ?
#
loop_
_entity_poly.entity_id
_entity_poly.type
_entity_poly.pdbx_seq_one_letter_code
_entity_poly.pdbx_strand_id
1 'polypeptide(L)'
;MTNSPDLENLVEILKKENSKQEIFESEENIGNLLYFLREENIGTFYKEIEKNFEISEENKYENIIVNLVQFFPLTEEIVKKIIYHMKNNEKKYIDQGYDISGILITNLRFFLSNFDKIKDTQIKKIKTYNLQIEKYNKQKEELESRKRKIKEKGAENQFLYNEVENLKKEVEELKISFSEEGLENKKIELQQERENFRKKEKEFAVIQGEIEKIARDIANLEGFDDNEAFEEFKRFTKKIIKNND
;
A
#
# COMPACT_ATOMS: atom_id res chain seq x y z
N MET A 1 -28.05 -18.11 -5.79
CA MET A 1 -27.49 -19.37 -5.27
C MET A 1 -26.33 -19.73 -6.18
N THR A 2 -25.14 -19.98 -5.64
CA THR A 2 -24.01 -20.45 -6.43
C THR A 2 -24.27 -21.92 -6.74
N ASN A 3 -24.94 -22.19 -7.86
CA ASN A 3 -25.06 -23.56 -8.35
C ASN A 3 -23.67 -23.96 -8.84
N SER A 4 -22.93 -24.61 -7.95
CA SER A 4 -21.68 -25.27 -8.32
C SER A 4 -22.01 -26.32 -9.37
N PRO A 5 -21.25 -26.41 -10.46
CA PRO A 5 -21.48 -27.43 -11.47
C PRO A 5 -21.42 -28.83 -10.88
N ASP A 6 -22.44 -29.65 -11.14
CA ASP A 6 -22.58 -31.02 -10.62
C ASP A 6 -22.44 -32.03 -11.77
N LEU A 7 -21.26 -32.66 -11.84
CA LEU A 7 -20.93 -33.62 -12.89
C LEU A 7 -21.64 -34.95 -12.68
N GLU A 8 -21.75 -35.39 -11.44
CA GLU A 8 -22.34 -36.68 -11.09
C GLU A 8 -23.83 -36.66 -11.42
N ASN A 9 -24.53 -35.58 -11.03
CA ASN A 9 -25.93 -35.38 -11.39
C ASN A 9 -26.13 -35.28 -12.91
N LEU A 10 -25.26 -34.57 -13.63
CA LEU A 10 -25.35 -34.49 -15.09
C LEU A 10 -25.23 -35.88 -15.75
N VAL A 11 -24.28 -36.70 -15.31
CA VAL A 11 -24.09 -38.06 -15.84
C VAL A 11 -25.28 -38.96 -15.47
N GLU A 12 -25.82 -38.84 -14.25
CA GLU A 12 -27.04 -39.56 -13.85
C GLU A 12 -28.25 -39.20 -14.69
N ILE A 13 -28.41 -37.92 -15.04
CA ILE A 13 -29.46 -37.48 -15.97
C ILE A 13 -29.24 -38.11 -17.35
N LEU A 14 -28.00 -38.10 -17.88
CA LEU A 14 -27.68 -38.66 -19.19
C LEU A 14 -27.87 -40.18 -19.29
N LYS A 15 -27.87 -40.91 -18.16
CA LYS A 15 -28.18 -42.35 -18.12
C LYS A 15 -29.67 -42.65 -18.33
N LYS A 16 -30.56 -41.66 -18.13
CA LYS A 16 -32.00 -41.84 -18.28
C LYS A 16 -32.39 -41.97 -19.75
N GLU A 17 -33.45 -42.72 -20.02
CA GLU A 17 -34.04 -42.79 -21.35
C GLU A 17 -34.63 -41.41 -21.71
N ASN A 18 -34.20 -40.85 -22.85
CA ASN A 18 -34.67 -39.56 -23.37
C ASN A 18 -34.51 -38.36 -22.41
N SER A 19 -33.30 -38.15 -21.89
CA SER A 19 -32.97 -37.11 -20.90
C SER A 19 -33.02 -35.68 -21.46
N LYS A 20 -33.28 -35.54 -22.77
CA LYS A 20 -33.27 -34.27 -23.50
C LYS A 20 -34.19 -33.22 -22.87
N GLN A 21 -35.42 -33.59 -22.57
CA GLN A 21 -36.42 -32.66 -22.05
C GLN A 21 -36.02 -32.15 -20.65
N GLU A 22 -35.56 -33.05 -19.78
CA GLU A 22 -35.09 -32.71 -18.43
C GLU A 22 -33.88 -31.77 -18.43
N ILE A 23 -32.99 -31.89 -19.42
CA ILE A 23 -31.84 -30.99 -19.57
C ILE A 23 -32.29 -29.61 -20.10
N PHE A 24 -33.20 -29.55 -21.08
CA PHE A 24 -33.65 -28.28 -21.67
C PHE A 24 -34.56 -27.45 -20.76
N GLU A 25 -35.39 -28.10 -19.96
CA GLU A 25 -36.37 -27.41 -19.11
C GLU A 25 -35.76 -26.85 -17.81
N SER A 26 -34.52 -27.22 -17.48
CA SER A 26 -33.80 -26.78 -16.29
C SER A 26 -32.59 -25.93 -16.64
N GLU A 27 -32.62 -24.65 -16.21
CA GLU A 27 -31.48 -23.72 -16.33
C GLU A 27 -30.21 -24.28 -15.64
N GLU A 28 -30.39 -25.05 -14.58
CA GLU A 28 -29.31 -25.71 -13.86
C GLU A 28 -28.69 -26.85 -14.68
N ASN A 29 -29.51 -27.73 -15.28
CA ASN A 29 -29.03 -28.88 -16.03
C ASN A 29 -28.33 -28.45 -17.33
N ILE A 30 -28.89 -27.49 -18.06
CA ILE A 30 -28.24 -26.92 -19.24
C ILE A 30 -26.97 -26.16 -18.85
N GLY A 31 -26.96 -25.48 -17.71
CA GLY A 31 -25.79 -24.81 -17.14
C GLY A 31 -24.66 -25.79 -16.85
N ASN A 32 -24.97 -26.93 -16.23
CA ASN A 32 -24.01 -28.02 -15.97
C ASN A 32 -23.46 -28.60 -17.27
N LEU A 33 -24.31 -28.92 -18.24
CA LEU A 33 -23.88 -29.43 -19.54
C LEU A 33 -22.92 -28.46 -20.23
N LEU A 34 -23.28 -27.17 -20.31
CA LEU A 34 -22.44 -26.14 -20.92
C LEU A 34 -21.12 -25.92 -20.17
N TYR A 35 -21.10 -26.07 -18.84
CA TYR A 35 -19.89 -25.95 -18.05
C TYR A 35 -18.87 -27.06 -18.37
N PHE A 36 -19.34 -28.31 -18.45
CA PHE A 36 -18.49 -29.48 -18.70
C PHE A 36 -18.10 -29.68 -20.17
N LEU A 37 -18.80 -29.00 -21.09
CA LEU A 37 -18.43 -28.95 -22.51
C LEU A 37 -17.33 -27.93 -22.83
N ARG A 38 -16.89 -27.11 -21.88
CA ARG A 38 -15.75 -26.20 -22.08
C ARG A 38 -14.44 -26.97 -22.24
N GLU A 39 -13.51 -26.40 -23.00
CA GLU A 39 -12.22 -27.03 -23.33
C GLU A 39 -11.44 -27.43 -22.07
N GLU A 40 -11.44 -26.61 -21.03
CA GLU A 40 -10.77 -26.89 -19.77
C GLU A 40 -11.40 -28.06 -18.97
N ASN A 41 -12.67 -28.37 -19.19
CA ASN A 41 -13.45 -29.33 -18.40
C ASN A 41 -13.79 -30.62 -19.17
N ILE A 42 -13.68 -30.61 -20.49
CA ILE A 42 -14.05 -31.72 -21.39
C ILE A 42 -13.30 -33.02 -21.05
N GLY A 43 -12.06 -32.90 -20.57
CA GLY A 43 -11.25 -34.04 -20.12
C GLY A 43 -11.85 -34.73 -18.89
N THR A 44 -12.29 -33.95 -17.91
CA THR A 44 -12.95 -34.46 -16.70
C THR A 44 -14.29 -35.07 -17.04
N PHE A 45 -15.06 -34.43 -17.92
CA PHE A 45 -16.35 -34.95 -18.36
C PHE A 45 -16.20 -36.31 -19.06
N TYR A 46 -15.24 -36.42 -19.97
CA TYR A 46 -14.94 -37.69 -20.65
C TYR A 46 -14.57 -38.80 -19.68
N LYS A 47 -13.70 -38.53 -18.71
CA LYS A 47 -13.30 -39.53 -17.69
C LYS A 47 -14.48 -40.03 -16.87
N GLU A 48 -15.45 -39.18 -16.58
CA GLU A 48 -16.65 -39.60 -15.86
C GLU A 48 -17.54 -40.50 -16.72
N ILE A 49 -17.71 -40.16 -17.99
CA ILE A 49 -18.44 -40.99 -18.95
C ILE A 49 -17.75 -42.36 -19.12
N GLU A 50 -16.41 -42.37 -19.22
CA GLU A 50 -15.58 -43.57 -19.39
C GLU A 50 -15.78 -44.61 -18.27
N LYS A 51 -16.02 -44.18 -17.03
CA LYS A 51 -16.34 -45.10 -15.91
C LYS A 51 -17.58 -45.96 -16.18
N ASN A 52 -18.45 -45.53 -17.10
CA ASN A 52 -19.69 -46.23 -17.42
C ASN A 52 -19.52 -47.23 -18.58
N PHE A 53 -18.33 -47.34 -19.20
CA PHE A 53 -18.10 -48.22 -20.34
C PHE A 53 -18.16 -49.71 -19.99
N GLU A 54 -17.85 -50.07 -18.75
CA GLU A 54 -17.79 -51.47 -18.29
C GLU A 54 -19.00 -51.87 -17.43
N ILE A 55 -19.95 -50.96 -17.21
CA ILE A 55 -21.12 -51.23 -16.37
C ILE A 55 -22.10 -52.14 -17.12
N SER A 56 -22.39 -53.31 -16.56
CA SER A 56 -23.31 -54.32 -17.13
C SER A 56 -24.80 -54.01 -16.93
N GLU A 57 -25.13 -52.81 -16.45
CA GLU A 57 -26.53 -52.38 -16.32
C GLU A 57 -27.08 -52.05 -17.70
N GLU A 58 -28.17 -52.72 -18.08
CA GLU A 58 -28.76 -52.62 -19.42
C GLU A 58 -28.99 -51.15 -19.81
N ASN A 59 -28.41 -50.77 -20.95
CA ASN A 59 -28.65 -49.55 -21.71
C ASN A 59 -28.18 -48.22 -21.10
N LYS A 60 -27.58 -48.16 -19.90
CA LYS A 60 -27.13 -46.87 -19.31
C LYS A 60 -26.05 -46.16 -20.14
N TYR A 61 -25.05 -46.92 -20.61
CA TYR A 61 -23.99 -46.38 -21.47
C TYR A 61 -24.54 -45.96 -22.84
N GLU A 62 -25.42 -46.77 -23.43
CA GLU A 62 -26.14 -46.45 -24.66
C GLU A 62 -26.92 -45.14 -24.52
N ASN A 63 -27.67 -44.97 -23.44
CA ASN A 63 -28.44 -43.76 -23.17
C ASN A 63 -27.54 -42.52 -23.08
N ILE A 64 -26.38 -42.61 -22.41
CA ILE A 64 -25.44 -41.48 -22.33
C ILE A 64 -25.03 -41.05 -23.75
N ILE A 65 -24.64 -42.01 -24.60
CA ILE A 65 -24.23 -41.71 -25.98
C ILE A 65 -25.40 -41.11 -26.77
N VAL A 66 -26.56 -41.77 -26.74
CA VAL A 66 -27.77 -41.34 -27.46
C VAL A 66 -28.15 -39.92 -27.07
N ASN A 67 -28.23 -39.64 -25.77
CA ASN A 67 -28.58 -38.32 -25.25
C ASN A 67 -27.52 -37.27 -25.64
N LEU A 68 -26.22 -37.56 -25.52
CA LEU A 68 -25.16 -36.64 -25.94
C LEU A 68 -25.25 -36.30 -27.43
N VAL A 69 -25.50 -37.28 -28.30
CA VAL A 69 -25.62 -37.07 -29.74
C VAL A 69 -26.84 -36.20 -30.08
N GLN A 70 -27.94 -36.29 -29.32
CA GLN A 70 -29.11 -35.43 -29.52
C GLN A 70 -28.84 -33.93 -29.29
N PHE A 71 -27.75 -33.59 -28.57
CA PHE A 71 -27.29 -32.20 -28.36
C PHE A 71 -26.24 -31.74 -29.37
N PHE A 72 -25.93 -32.52 -30.41
CA PHE A 72 -25.07 -32.05 -31.48
C PHE A 72 -25.59 -30.70 -32.04
N PRO A 73 -24.74 -29.78 -32.54
CA PRO A 73 -23.29 -29.78 -32.51
C PRO A 73 -22.67 -29.35 -31.17
N LEU A 74 -23.47 -29.03 -30.14
CA LEU A 74 -22.96 -28.52 -28.86
C LEU A 74 -22.01 -29.51 -28.19
N THR A 75 -22.28 -30.81 -28.35
CA THR A 75 -21.51 -31.94 -27.79
C THR A 75 -20.47 -32.50 -28.77
N GLU A 76 -20.17 -31.82 -29.89
CA GLU A 76 -19.27 -32.34 -30.93
C GLU A 76 -17.93 -32.81 -30.37
N GLU A 77 -17.30 -32.01 -29.51
CA GLU A 77 -15.98 -32.31 -28.96
C GLU A 77 -15.97 -33.54 -28.04
N ILE A 78 -17.00 -33.71 -27.19
CA ILE A 78 -17.11 -34.90 -26.34
C ILE A 78 -17.46 -36.14 -27.17
N VAL A 79 -18.33 -36.00 -28.18
CA VAL A 79 -18.73 -37.09 -29.08
C VAL A 79 -17.54 -37.57 -29.92
N LYS A 80 -16.71 -36.66 -30.45
CA LYS A 80 -15.47 -37.03 -31.15
C LYS A 80 -14.53 -37.85 -30.27
N LYS A 81 -14.36 -37.43 -29.01
CA LYS A 81 -13.54 -38.16 -28.02
C LYS A 81 -14.08 -39.56 -27.76
N ILE A 82 -15.39 -39.70 -27.58
CA ILE A 82 -16.03 -41.00 -27.40
C ILE A 82 -15.80 -41.88 -28.63
N ILE A 83 -16.06 -41.37 -29.84
CA ILE A 83 -15.86 -42.12 -31.10
C ILE A 83 -14.41 -42.59 -31.25
N TYR A 84 -13.42 -41.76 -30.90
CA TYR A 84 -12.00 -42.12 -31.00
C TYR A 84 -11.62 -43.32 -30.11
N HIS A 85 -12.33 -43.51 -28.99
CA HIS A 85 -12.08 -44.59 -28.02
C HIS A 85 -13.13 -45.72 -28.06
N MET A 86 -14.09 -45.63 -28.99
CA MET A 86 -15.23 -46.55 -29.13
C MET A 86 -14.82 -47.88 -29.78
N LYS A 87 -15.45 -48.99 -29.38
CA LYS A 87 -15.34 -50.29 -30.05
C LYS A 87 -16.32 -50.40 -31.22
N ASN A 88 -15.99 -51.17 -32.26
CA ASN A 88 -16.76 -51.24 -33.52
C ASN A 88 -18.26 -51.56 -33.35
N ASN A 89 -18.66 -52.28 -32.31
CA ASN A 89 -20.04 -52.67 -32.00
C ASN A 89 -20.88 -51.59 -31.30
N GLU A 90 -20.26 -50.50 -30.85
CA GLU A 90 -20.90 -49.39 -30.14
C GLU A 90 -21.34 -48.26 -31.10
N LYS A 91 -20.95 -48.33 -32.38
CA LYS A 91 -21.32 -47.35 -33.42
C LYS A 91 -22.84 -47.22 -33.60
N LYS A 92 -23.59 -48.30 -33.36
CA LYS A 92 -25.05 -48.31 -33.43
C LYS A 92 -25.71 -47.29 -32.48
N TYR A 93 -25.07 -46.98 -31.35
CA TYR A 93 -25.57 -46.00 -30.38
C TYR A 93 -25.50 -44.58 -30.91
N ILE A 94 -24.45 -44.28 -31.69
CA ILE A 94 -24.34 -43.01 -32.41
C ILE A 94 -25.45 -42.95 -33.46
N ASP A 95 -25.65 -44.00 -34.24
CA ASP A 95 -26.69 -44.06 -35.28
C ASP A 95 -28.11 -43.96 -34.70
N GLN A 96 -28.36 -44.50 -33.49
CA GLN A 96 -29.63 -44.37 -32.76
C GLN A 96 -29.85 -42.97 -32.18
N GLY A 97 -28.79 -42.30 -31.71
CA GLY A 97 -28.86 -40.93 -31.19
C GLY A 97 -28.89 -39.87 -32.28
N TYR A 98 -28.33 -40.18 -33.45
CA TYR A 98 -28.33 -39.31 -34.62
C TYR A 98 -29.71 -39.32 -35.25
N ASP A 99 -30.53 -38.37 -34.84
CA ASP A 99 -31.89 -38.24 -35.32
C ASP A 99 -31.92 -37.87 -36.82
N ILE A 100 -32.20 -38.87 -37.67
CA ILE A 100 -32.52 -38.75 -39.09
C ILE A 100 -33.80 -37.92 -39.31
N SER A 101 -34.62 -37.65 -38.27
CA SER A 101 -35.90 -36.94 -38.37
C SER A 101 -35.81 -35.40 -38.40
N GLY A 102 -34.60 -34.82 -38.44
CA GLY A 102 -34.42 -33.39 -38.71
C GLY A 102 -34.66 -32.48 -37.50
N ILE A 103 -34.73 -33.03 -36.28
CA ILE A 103 -34.83 -32.22 -35.04
C ILE A 103 -33.54 -31.42 -34.81
N LEU A 104 -32.37 -31.98 -35.12
CA LEU A 104 -31.10 -31.27 -35.12
C LEU A 104 -31.16 -30.03 -36.02
N ILE A 105 -31.63 -30.21 -37.26
CA ILE A 105 -31.79 -29.15 -38.25
C ILE A 105 -32.83 -28.12 -37.76
N THR A 106 -33.91 -28.57 -37.11
CA THR A 106 -34.96 -27.70 -36.57
C THR A 106 -34.45 -26.85 -35.41
N ASN A 107 -33.70 -27.44 -34.49
CA ASN A 107 -33.07 -26.73 -33.37
C ASN A 107 -32.00 -25.75 -33.84
N LEU A 108 -31.16 -26.15 -34.80
CA LEU A 108 -30.21 -25.24 -35.46
C LEU A 108 -30.92 -24.09 -36.15
N ARG A 109 -32.02 -24.36 -36.86
CA ARG A 109 -32.82 -23.33 -37.53
C ARG A 109 -33.48 -22.39 -36.51
N PHE A 110 -34.04 -22.91 -35.42
CA PHE A 110 -34.60 -22.11 -34.33
C PHE A 110 -33.54 -21.23 -33.64
N PHE A 111 -32.36 -21.78 -33.35
CA PHE A 111 -31.24 -21.03 -32.78
C PHE A 111 -30.79 -19.92 -33.72
N LEU A 112 -30.56 -20.22 -35.00
CA LEU A 112 -30.18 -19.23 -36.01
C LEU A 112 -31.25 -18.15 -36.18
N SER A 113 -32.55 -18.51 -36.16
CA SER A 113 -33.66 -17.55 -36.22
C SER A 113 -33.80 -16.67 -34.98
N ASN A 114 -33.25 -17.06 -33.83
CA ASN A 114 -33.28 -16.27 -32.60
C ASN A 114 -31.90 -15.68 -32.23
N PHE A 115 -30.86 -15.94 -33.03
CA PHE A 115 -29.50 -15.53 -32.74
C PHE A 115 -29.39 -14.01 -32.60
N ASP A 116 -30.06 -13.25 -33.47
CA ASP A 116 -30.06 -11.78 -33.41
C ASP A 116 -30.70 -11.26 -32.12
N LYS A 117 -31.77 -11.90 -31.63
CA LYS A 117 -32.41 -11.53 -30.36
C LYS A 117 -31.51 -11.83 -29.16
N ILE A 118 -30.82 -12.97 -29.19
CA ILE A 118 -29.86 -13.35 -28.14
C ILE A 118 -28.69 -12.37 -28.15
N LYS A 119 -28.13 -12.08 -29.33
CA LYS A 119 -27.05 -11.11 -29.54
C LYS A 119 -27.46 -9.73 -29.04
N ASP A 120 -28.65 -9.25 -29.39
CA ASP A 120 -29.17 -7.96 -28.92
C ASP A 120 -29.34 -7.90 -27.40
N THR A 121 -29.82 -8.98 -26.80
CA THR A 121 -29.96 -9.10 -25.34
C THR A 121 -28.61 -9.04 -24.65
N GLN A 122 -27.60 -9.75 -25.18
CA GLN A 122 -26.25 -9.72 -24.65
C GLN A 122 -25.58 -8.34 -24.84
N ILE A 123 -25.77 -7.70 -25.99
CA ILE A 123 -25.30 -6.33 -26.24
C ILE A 123 -25.93 -5.35 -25.23
N LYS A 124 -27.23 -5.47 -24.95
CA LYS A 124 -27.90 -4.65 -23.92
C LYS A 124 -27.32 -4.90 -22.54
N LYS A 125 -27.10 -6.16 -22.14
CA LYS A 125 -26.44 -6.50 -20.86
C LYS A 125 -25.05 -5.89 -20.76
N ILE A 126 -24.23 -6.01 -21.80
CA ILE A 126 -22.88 -5.42 -21.87
C ILE A 126 -22.94 -3.89 -21.72
N LYS A 127 -23.87 -3.22 -22.42
CA LYS A 127 -24.07 -1.76 -22.28
C LYS A 127 -24.42 -1.38 -20.85
N THR A 128 -25.31 -2.12 -20.19
CA THR A 128 -25.67 -1.90 -18.79
C THR A 128 -24.47 -2.09 -17.86
N TYR A 129 -23.68 -3.15 -18.05
CA TYR A 129 -22.47 -3.36 -17.26
C TYR A 129 -21.44 -2.26 -17.47
N ASN A 130 -21.23 -1.79 -18.71
CA ASN A 130 -20.32 -0.68 -18.98
C ASN A 130 -20.77 0.61 -18.27
N LEU A 131 -22.06 0.92 -18.25
CA LEU A 131 -22.62 2.05 -17.49
C LEU A 131 -22.37 1.91 -15.98
N GLN A 132 -22.48 0.69 -15.44
CA GLN A 132 -22.18 0.43 -14.03
C GLN A 132 -20.68 0.60 -13.74
N ILE A 133 -19.80 0.11 -14.62
CA ILE A 133 -18.35 0.26 -14.51
C ILE A 133 -17.97 1.75 -14.50
N GLU A 134 -18.51 2.56 -15.42
CA GLU A 134 -18.27 4.02 -15.44
C GLU A 134 -18.71 4.69 -14.14
N LYS A 135 -19.88 4.32 -13.61
CA LYS A 135 -20.37 4.84 -12.32
C LYS A 135 -19.41 4.49 -11.18
N TYR A 136 -18.96 3.23 -11.10
CA TYR A 136 -18.03 2.79 -10.06
C TYR A 136 -16.65 3.44 -10.19
N ASN A 137 -16.16 3.67 -11.41
CA ASN A 137 -14.91 4.39 -11.63
C ASN A 137 -14.98 5.83 -11.11
N LYS A 138 -16.07 6.57 -11.39
CA LYS A 138 -16.28 7.92 -10.83
C LYS A 138 -16.32 7.90 -9.30
N GLN A 139 -17.03 6.95 -8.70
CA GLN A 139 -17.08 6.81 -7.24
C GLN A 139 -15.69 6.49 -6.65
N LYS A 140 -14.90 5.66 -7.32
CA LYS A 140 -13.53 5.35 -6.90
C LYS A 140 -12.65 6.60 -6.91
N GLU A 141 -12.68 7.40 -7.96
CA GLU A 141 -11.93 8.65 -8.05
C GLU A 141 -12.30 9.64 -6.94
N GLU A 142 -13.61 9.79 -6.65
CA GLU A 142 -14.09 10.63 -5.54
C GLU A 142 -13.56 10.14 -4.19
N LEU A 143 -13.59 8.83 -3.94
CA LEU A 143 -13.09 8.24 -2.70
C LEU A 143 -11.57 8.40 -2.57
N GLU A 144 -10.82 8.23 -3.65
CA GLU A 144 -9.37 8.46 -3.65
C GLU A 144 -9.02 9.93 -3.35
N SER A 145 -9.77 10.88 -3.93
CA SER A 145 -9.63 12.30 -3.63
C SER A 145 -9.92 12.60 -2.15
N ARG A 146 -11.01 12.04 -1.60
CA ARG A 146 -11.33 12.17 -0.17
C ARG A 146 -10.24 11.56 0.73
N LYS A 147 -9.69 10.40 0.36
CA LYS A 147 -8.60 9.75 1.08
C LYS A 147 -7.35 10.64 1.14
N ARG A 148 -6.98 11.30 0.03
CA ARG A 148 -5.86 12.26 0.01
C ARG A 148 -6.09 13.43 0.97
N LYS A 149 -7.27 14.06 0.90
CA LYS A 149 -7.65 15.16 1.81
C LYS A 149 -7.61 14.76 3.29
N ILE A 150 -8.08 13.54 3.62
CA ILE A 150 -8.01 13.04 5.01
C ILE A 150 -6.56 12.83 5.43
N LYS A 151 -5.70 12.31 4.55
CA LYS A 151 -4.27 12.10 4.84
C LYS A 151 -3.54 13.43 5.08
N GLU A 152 -3.83 14.44 4.27
CA GLU A 152 -3.30 15.81 4.44
C GLU A 152 -3.72 16.40 5.79
N LYS A 153 -5.02 16.34 6.12
CA LYS A 153 -5.53 16.76 7.43
C LYS A 153 -4.93 15.97 8.59
N GLY A 154 -4.68 14.67 8.41
CA GLY A 154 -4.02 13.84 9.40
C GLY A 154 -2.58 14.29 9.68
N ALA A 155 -1.83 14.65 8.64
CA ALA A 155 -0.48 15.20 8.77
C ALA A 155 -0.49 16.58 9.45
N GLU A 156 -1.43 17.45 9.09
CA GLU A 156 -1.63 18.76 9.74
C GLU A 156 -1.96 18.59 11.23
N ASN A 157 -2.89 17.69 11.57
CA ASN A 157 -3.24 17.40 12.96
C ASN A 157 -2.05 16.85 13.76
N GLN A 158 -1.20 16.02 13.15
CA GLN A 158 -0.02 15.48 13.81
C GLN A 158 1.03 16.57 14.07
N PHE A 159 1.21 17.50 13.12
CA PHE A 159 2.05 18.67 13.33
C PHE A 159 1.55 19.52 14.50
N LEU A 160 0.25 19.86 14.51
CA LEU A 160 -0.38 20.63 15.59
C LEU A 160 -0.29 19.91 16.95
N TYR A 161 -0.43 18.58 16.97
CA TYR A 161 -0.29 17.81 18.21
C TYR A 161 1.11 17.93 18.79
N ASN A 162 2.15 17.80 17.95
CA ASN A 162 3.54 17.95 18.38
C ASN A 162 3.83 19.38 18.86
N GLU A 163 3.28 20.39 18.18
CA GLU A 163 3.40 21.79 18.58
C GLU A 163 2.75 22.03 19.96
N VAL A 164 1.55 21.48 20.19
CA VAL A 164 0.88 21.54 21.50
C VAL A 164 1.69 20.83 22.58
N GLU A 165 2.31 19.69 22.28
CA GLU A 165 3.15 18.98 23.24
C GLU A 165 4.41 19.78 23.61
N ASN A 166 5.05 20.42 22.63
CA ASN A 166 6.20 21.30 22.87
C ASN A 166 5.80 22.51 23.70
N LEU A 167 4.71 23.20 23.35
CA LEU A 167 4.20 24.34 24.12
C LEU A 167 3.85 23.95 25.56
N LYS A 168 3.33 22.74 25.79
CA LYS A 168 3.09 22.23 27.16
C LYS A 168 4.40 22.07 27.95
N LYS A 169 5.46 21.57 27.32
CA LYS A 169 6.78 21.45 27.96
C LYS A 169 7.34 22.84 28.29
N GLU A 170 7.31 23.78 27.34
CA GLU A 170 7.76 25.16 27.57
C GLU A 170 6.96 25.84 28.69
N VAL A 171 5.64 25.68 28.72
CA VAL A 171 4.80 26.22 29.80
C VAL A 171 5.18 25.63 31.16
N GLU A 172 5.47 24.33 31.22
CA GLU A 172 5.86 23.68 32.47
C GLU A 172 7.25 24.13 32.95
N GLU A 173 8.21 24.26 32.04
CA GLU A 173 9.53 24.85 32.33
C GLU A 173 9.39 26.29 32.84
N LEU A 174 8.55 27.09 32.19
CA LEU A 174 8.27 28.46 32.64
C LEU A 174 7.64 28.47 34.02
N LYS A 175 6.63 27.63 34.30
CA LYS A 175 6.03 27.53 35.64
C LYS A 175 7.06 27.18 36.70
N ILE A 176 7.98 26.24 36.42
CA ILE A 176 9.05 25.89 37.35
C ILE A 176 9.97 27.10 37.56
N SER A 177 10.38 27.78 36.49
CA SER A 177 11.25 28.95 36.58
C SER A 177 10.64 30.13 37.36
N PHE A 178 9.32 30.31 37.24
CA PHE A 178 8.57 31.37 37.93
C PHE A 178 7.94 30.91 39.26
N SER A 179 8.20 29.68 39.69
CA SER A 179 7.80 29.21 41.02
C SER A 179 8.60 29.94 42.11
N GLU A 180 8.10 29.93 43.35
CA GLU A 180 8.83 30.51 44.49
C GLU A 180 10.24 29.92 44.61
N GLU A 181 10.37 28.60 44.44
CA GLU A 181 11.66 27.90 44.47
C GLU A 181 12.56 28.31 43.29
N GLY A 182 12.01 28.40 42.08
CA GLY A 182 12.75 28.84 40.88
C GLY A 182 13.26 30.27 40.99
N LEU A 183 12.43 31.18 41.50
CA LEU A 183 12.79 32.57 41.71
C LEU A 183 13.80 32.75 42.85
N GLU A 184 13.67 31.98 43.94
CA GLU A 184 14.65 32.02 45.02
C GLU A 184 16.01 31.46 44.56
N ASN A 185 16.03 30.37 43.80
CA ASN A 185 17.25 29.87 43.15
C ASN A 185 17.87 30.94 42.25
N LYS A 186 17.06 31.66 41.46
CA LYS A 186 17.58 32.72 40.58
C LYS A 186 18.15 33.90 41.37
N LYS A 187 17.52 34.24 42.49
CA LYS A 187 18.00 35.29 43.40
C LYS A 187 19.32 34.88 44.07
N ILE A 188 19.49 33.60 44.42
CA ILE A 188 20.76 33.07 44.93
C ILE A 188 21.85 33.17 43.86
N GLU A 189 21.58 32.76 42.61
CA GLU A 189 22.54 32.92 41.49
C GLU A 189 22.97 34.38 41.32
N LEU A 190 22.01 35.31 41.30
CA LEU A 190 22.29 36.73 41.15
C LEU A 190 23.08 37.31 42.34
N GLN A 191 22.85 36.82 43.55
CA GLN A 191 23.65 37.21 44.72
C GLN A 191 25.09 36.74 44.58
N GLN A 192 25.32 35.50 44.14
CA GLN A 192 26.66 34.97 43.89
C GLN A 192 27.39 35.74 42.79
N GLU A 193 26.72 36.05 41.68
CA GLU A 193 27.29 36.89 40.62
C GLU A 193 27.66 38.29 41.13
N ARG A 194 26.78 38.90 41.95
CA ARG A 194 27.05 40.20 42.56
C ARG A 194 28.23 40.17 43.52
N GLU A 195 28.39 39.11 44.30
CA GLU A 195 29.57 38.93 45.15
C GLU A 195 30.85 38.77 44.33
N ASN A 196 30.81 37.98 43.26
CA ASN A 196 31.94 37.82 42.35
C ASN A 196 32.31 39.15 41.68
N PHE A 197 31.32 39.94 41.26
CA PHE A 197 31.56 41.29 40.73
C PHE A 197 32.20 42.21 41.77
N ARG A 198 31.70 42.23 43.01
CA ARG A 198 32.28 43.02 44.11
C ARG A 198 33.73 42.62 44.43
N LYS A 199 34.07 41.33 44.33
CA LYS A 199 35.46 40.87 44.51
C LYS A 199 36.36 41.48 43.43
N LYS A 200 35.94 41.41 42.16
CA LYS A 200 36.67 42.03 41.04
C LYS A 200 36.78 43.55 41.18
N GLU A 201 35.74 44.22 41.68
CA GLU A 201 35.75 45.66 41.92
C GLU A 201 36.79 46.05 42.98
N LYS A 202 36.92 45.26 44.06
CA LYS A 202 37.97 45.46 45.07
C LYS A 202 39.36 45.22 44.49
N GLU A 203 39.55 44.17 43.70
CA GLU A 203 40.82 43.91 43.01
C GLU A 203 41.20 45.09 42.10
N PHE A 204 40.23 45.64 41.36
CA PHE A 204 40.45 46.81 40.52
C PHE A 204 40.84 48.05 41.32
N ALA A 205 40.18 48.31 42.45
CA ALA A 205 40.51 49.42 43.33
C ALA A 205 41.94 49.32 43.91
N VAL A 206 42.38 48.10 44.26
CA VAL A 206 43.77 47.85 44.69
C VAL A 206 44.75 48.17 43.56
N ILE A 207 44.50 47.64 42.36
CA ILE A 207 45.33 47.91 41.17
C ILE A 207 45.37 49.42 40.90
N GLN A 208 44.25 50.11 40.99
CA GLN A 208 44.18 51.55 40.77
C GLN A 208 44.98 52.34 41.82
N GLY A 209 44.93 51.95 43.08
CA GLY A 209 45.77 52.54 44.14
C GLY A 209 47.26 52.29 43.93
N GLU A 210 47.64 51.12 43.43
CA GLU A 210 49.03 50.82 43.04
C GLU A 210 49.49 51.69 41.88
N ILE A 211 48.64 51.86 40.85
CA ILE A 211 48.91 52.77 39.73
C ILE A 211 49.12 54.21 40.23
N GLU A 212 48.25 54.71 41.11
CA GLU A 212 48.37 56.05 41.68
C GLU A 212 49.62 56.23 42.56
N LYS A 213 50.05 55.16 43.25
CA LYS A 213 51.30 55.16 44.00
C LYS A 213 52.50 55.23 43.05
N ILE A 214 52.53 54.38 42.02
CA ILE A 214 53.59 54.40 41.00
C ILE A 214 53.64 55.78 40.32
N ALA A 215 52.50 56.37 39.98
CA ALA A 215 52.42 57.70 39.38
C ALA A 215 52.99 58.79 40.32
N ARG A 216 52.70 58.72 41.63
CA ARG A 216 53.30 59.61 42.63
C ARG A 216 54.79 59.40 42.80
N ASP A 217 55.25 58.15 42.83
CA ASP A 217 56.67 57.81 42.95
C ASP A 217 57.44 58.34 41.72
N ILE A 218 56.87 58.23 40.52
CA ILE A 218 57.42 58.85 39.29
C ILE A 218 57.47 60.39 39.43
N ALA A 219 56.39 61.04 39.87
CA ALA A 219 56.38 62.49 40.04
C ALA A 219 57.38 62.99 41.09
N ASN A 220 57.61 62.21 42.16
CA ASN A 220 58.63 62.52 43.17
C ASN A 220 60.06 62.32 42.64
N LEU A 221 60.26 61.39 41.70
CA LEU A 221 61.53 61.24 40.98
C LEU A 221 61.76 62.40 40.00
N GLU A 222 60.71 62.91 39.34
CA GLU A 222 60.81 64.11 38.49
C GLU A 222 61.09 65.40 39.28
N GLY A 223 60.77 65.42 40.58
CA GLY A 223 61.13 66.49 41.52
C GLY A 223 62.53 66.37 42.13
N PHE A 224 63.27 65.29 41.86
CA PHE A 224 64.65 65.10 42.27
C PHE A 224 65.56 65.79 41.25
N ASP A 225 65.99 67.03 41.55
CA ASP A 225 66.86 67.83 40.67
C ASP A 225 68.30 67.28 40.71
N ASP A 226 68.55 66.20 39.97
CA ASP A 226 69.86 65.57 39.80
C ASP A 226 70.72 66.32 38.77
N ASN A 227 70.37 67.56 38.40
CA ASN A 227 71.22 68.41 37.55
C ASN A 227 72.59 68.66 38.19
N GLU A 228 72.68 68.68 39.52
CA GLU A 228 73.96 68.85 40.21
C GLU A 228 74.83 67.58 40.09
N ALA A 229 74.25 66.38 40.22
CA ALA A 229 74.94 65.11 40.03
C ALA A 229 75.32 64.87 38.55
N PHE A 230 74.46 65.25 37.60
CA PHE A 230 74.73 65.15 36.17
C PHE A 230 75.81 66.15 35.71
N GLU A 231 75.84 67.37 36.26
CA GLU A 231 76.92 68.32 36.01
C GLU A 231 78.23 67.90 36.69
N GLU A 232 78.19 67.25 37.87
CA GLU A 232 79.37 66.60 38.46
C GLU A 232 79.90 65.47 37.59
N PHE A 233 79.03 64.62 37.05
CA PHE A 233 79.41 63.55 36.12
C PHE A 233 80.01 64.10 34.82
N LYS A 234 79.44 65.18 34.25
CA LYS A 234 80.02 65.90 33.10
C LYS A 234 81.39 66.49 33.41
N ARG A 235 81.59 67.07 34.60
CA ARG A 235 82.90 67.62 35.03
C ARG A 235 83.92 66.50 35.21
N PHE A 236 83.52 65.37 35.80
CA PHE A 236 84.36 64.20 35.98
C PHE A 236 84.81 63.60 34.64
N THR A 237 83.86 63.38 33.71
CA THR A 237 84.17 62.85 32.37
C THR A 237 85.02 63.80 31.53
N LYS A 238 84.79 65.13 31.59
CA LYS A 238 85.68 66.12 30.96
C LYS A 238 87.11 66.12 31.53
N LYS A 239 87.29 65.86 32.83
CA LYS A 239 88.64 65.73 33.44
C LYS A 239 89.38 64.49 32.94
N ILE A 240 88.68 63.37 32.73
CA ILE A 240 89.30 62.14 32.21
C ILE A 240 89.75 62.32 30.75
N ILE A 241 88.93 62.98 29.92
CA ILE A 241 89.25 63.18 28.49
C ILE A 241 90.42 64.16 28.30
N LYS A 242 90.54 65.20 29.14
CA LYS A 242 91.64 66.18 29.07
C LYS A 242 93.01 65.69 29.57
N ASN A 243 93.06 64.55 30.27
CA ASN A 243 94.30 63.98 30.80
C ASN A 243 94.89 62.87 29.91
N ASN A 244 94.29 62.60 28.74
CA ASN A 244 94.72 61.58 27.78
C ASN A 244 95.17 62.17 26.41
N ASP A 245 95.35 63.50 26.30
CA ASP A 245 95.99 64.19 25.17
C ASP A 245 97.33 64.83 25.60
#